data_AF-A0A2K0W154-F1
#
_entry.id   AF-A0A2K0W154-F1
#
_cell.length_a   1.000
_cell.length_b   1.000
_cell.length_c   1.000
_cell.angle_alpha   90.00
_cell.angle_beta   90.00
_cell.angle_gamma   90.00
#
_symmetry.space_group_name_H-M   'P 1'
#
loop_
_entity.id
_entity.type
_entity.pdbx_description
1 polymer ?
#
loop_
_entity_poly.entity_id
_entity_poly.type
_entity_poly.pdbx_seq_one_letter_code
_entity_poly.pdbx_strand_id
1 'polypeptide(L)'
;MIEDMLEQISKYWPPGPPAMQQIESKDPDILQYYQQWGFDIYRTYYGPGSDEAWNALLYALEQQTRLAFGHYDGQQGMNRSHVDILRDLFYLTARADEPLLDGLDVQGIRDFCQNEDADKDRVVSGNTHQYVLLADESALKDVSESEFVVKAVSLDWRQGHPGWGWMRIPTGYLLYLWQLLMKNWMRTEFAIQFNGPEEDLEDYVWPGDMVLDDTGSSSEIRGFAKHYSGQRPRRSL
;
A
#
# COMPACT_ATOMS: atom_id res chain seq x y z
N MET A 1 11.09 6.62 -11.79
CA MET A 1 10.18 6.16 -10.72
C MET A 1 9.09 7.19 -10.43
N ILE A 2 9.42 8.34 -9.84
CA ILE A 2 8.39 9.36 -9.51
C ILE A 2 7.68 9.92 -10.76
N GLU A 3 8.41 10.15 -11.85
CA GLU A 3 7.80 10.59 -13.11
C GLU A 3 6.85 9.52 -13.66
N ASP A 4 7.27 8.24 -13.66
CA ASP A 4 6.42 7.12 -14.07
C ASP A 4 5.14 7.02 -13.20
N MET A 5 5.24 7.29 -11.89
CA MET A 5 4.09 7.34 -10.98
C MET A 5 3.11 8.45 -11.37
N LEU A 6 3.61 9.65 -11.66
CA LEU A 6 2.79 10.76 -12.11
C LEU A 6 2.11 10.48 -13.45
N GLU A 7 2.81 9.83 -14.37
CA GLU A 7 2.24 9.40 -15.64
C GLU A 7 1.10 8.39 -15.43
N GLN A 8 1.27 7.42 -14.52
CA GLN A 8 0.24 6.41 -14.24
C GLN A 8 -1.04 7.01 -13.66
N ILE A 9 -0.94 8.02 -12.79
CA ILE A 9 -2.10 8.63 -12.12
C ILE A 9 -2.64 9.83 -12.90
N SER A 10 -2.04 10.19 -14.04
CA SER A 10 -2.52 11.27 -14.88
C SER A 10 -3.92 10.96 -15.43
N LYS A 11 -4.84 11.94 -15.36
CA LYS A 11 -6.15 11.85 -16.02
C LYS A 11 -6.07 12.00 -17.54
N TYR A 12 -4.89 12.34 -18.05
CA TYR A 12 -4.67 12.65 -19.46
C TYR A 12 -4.42 11.39 -20.31
N TRP A 13 -5.07 11.29 -21.47
CA TRP A 13 -4.81 10.27 -22.49
C TRP A 13 -4.44 10.95 -23.84
N PRO A 14 -3.48 10.42 -24.63
CA PRO A 14 -3.04 11.01 -25.90
C PRO A 14 -4.18 11.42 -26.85
N PRO A 15 -4.03 12.50 -27.67
CA PRO A 15 -2.77 12.98 -28.25
C PRO A 15 -2.47 14.46 -27.96
N GLY A 16 -1.81 14.75 -26.86
CA GLY A 16 -1.48 16.12 -26.44
C GLY A 16 -0.41 16.08 -25.36
N PRO A 17 0.03 17.24 -24.86
CA PRO A 17 1.30 17.35 -24.17
C PRO A 17 1.31 16.43 -22.94
N PRO A 18 2.38 15.65 -22.72
CA PRO A 18 2.49 14.72 -21.58
C PRO A 18 2.18 15.42 -20.26
N ALA A 19 1.69 14.69 -19.24
CA ALA A 19 1.44 15.21 -17.90
C ALA A 19 2.62 16.04 -17.34
N MET A 20 3.84 15.67 -17.75
CA MET A 20 5.10 16.34 -17.46
C MET A 20 5.16 17.81 -17.94
N GLN A 21 4.55 18.17 -19.07
CA GLN A 21 4.54 19.56 -19.57
C GLN A 21 3.54 20.45 -18.82
N GLN A 22 2.55 19.87 -18.13
CA GLN A 22 1.59 20.63 -17.34
C GLN A 22 2.22 21.15 -16.04
N ILE A 23 3.20 20.44 -15.48
CA ILE A 23 3.93 20.88 -14.28
C ILE A 23 4.78 22.13 -14.56
N GLU A 24 5.27 22.28 -15.79
CA GLU A 24 5.99 23.47 -16.23
C GLU A 24 5.08 24.69 -16.40
N SER A 25 3.76 24.50 -16.50
CA SER A 25 2.78 25.58 -16.68
C SER A 25 2.55 26.42 -15.43
N LYS A 26 2.97 25.95 -14.25
CA LYS A 26 2.74 26.58 -12.94
C LYS A 26 1.26 26.85 -12.65
N ASP A 27 0.37 26.02 -13.18
CA ASP A 27 -1.06 26.08 -12.88
C ASP A 27 -1.28 25.93 -11.35
N PRO A 28 -1.97 26.87 -10.68
CA PRO A 28 -2.30 26.72 -9.27
C PRO A 28 -3.19 25.51 -8.96
N ASP A 29 -3.98 25.02 -9.93
CA ASP A 29 -4.91 23.91 -9.77
C ASP A 29 -4.37 22.60 -10.36
N ILE A 30 -3.04 22.46 -10.43
CA ILE A 30 -2.38 21.33 -11.12
C ILE A 30 -2.83 19.94 -10.66
N LEU A 31 -3.24 19.79 -9.40
CA LEU A 31 -3.74 18.53 -8.85
C LEU A 31 -5.01 18.03 -9.58
N GLN A 32 -5.78 18.92 -10.20
CA GLN A 32 -7.00 18.54 -10.93
C GLN A 32 -6.71 17.61 -12.12
N TYR A 33 -5.49 17.65 -12.67
CA TYR A 33 -5.06 16.83 -13.80
C TYR A 33 -4.65 15.40 -13.42
N TYR A 34 -4.57 15.11 -12.13
CA TYR A 34 -4.16 13.81 -11.62
C TYR A 34 -5.27 13.18 -10.79
N GLN A 35 -5.31 11.86 -10.79
CA GLN A 35 -6.15 11.05 -9.93
C GLN A 35 -5.44 10.86 -8.59
N GLN A 36 -6.22 10.65 -7.52
CA GLN A 36 -5.67 10.20 -6.25
C GLN A 36 -5.13 8.79 -6.40
N TRP A 37 -4.11 8.45 -5.60
CA TRP A 37 -3.53 7.12 -5.53
C TRP A 37 -3.41 6.67 -4.07
N GLY A 38 -3.29 5.38 -3.83
CA GLY A 38 -3.18 4.83 -2.48
C GLY A 38 -3.72 3.43 -2.38
N PHE A 39 -4.55 3.12 -1.39
CA PHE A 39 -5.13 1.78 -1.22
C PHE A 39 -6.51 1.85 -0.57
N ASP A 40 -7.37 0.91 -0.91
CA ASP A 40 -8.55 0.62 -0.10
C ASP A 40 -8.12 -0.25 1.09
N ILE A 41 -8.60 0.10 2.29
CA ILE A 41 -8.32 -0.65 3.52
C ILE A 41 -9.62 -1.10 4.18
N TYR A 42 -9.71 -2.40 4.43
CA TYR A 42 -10.88 -3.05 5.00
C TYR A 42 -10.62 -3.44 6.45
N ARG A 43 -11.47 -2.97 7.35
CA ARG A 43 -11.51 -3.41 8.76
C ARG A 43 -12.45 -4.60 8.88
N THR A 44 -11.94 -5.72 9.41
CA THR A 44 -12.74 -6.95 9.60
C THR A 44 -12.82 -7.40 11.05
N TYR A 45 -12.27 -6.62 11.99
CA TYR A 45 -12.34 -6.91 13.41
C TYR A 45 -12.89 -5.72 14.21
N TYR A 46 -13.91 -6.00 15.02
CA TYR A 46 -14.66 -5.00 15.81
C TYR A 46 -14.68 -5.31 17.31
N GLY A 47 -13.74 -6.12 17.80
CA GLY A 47 -13.63 -6.47 19.22
C GLY A 47 -13.15 -5.31 20.13
N PRO A 48 -13.10 -5.50 21.45
CA PRO A 48 -12.70 -4.46 22.40
C PRO A 48 -11.31 -3.85 22.10
N GLY A 49 -11.21 -2.53 22.09
CA GLY A 49 -9.95 -1.79 21.83
C GLY A 49 -9.57 -1.70 20.34
N SER A 50 -10.36 -2.28 19.44
CA SER A 50 -10.09 -2.26 18.00
C SER A 50 -10.34 -0.90 17.35
N ASP A 51 -11.20 -0.05 17.93
CA ASP A 51 -11.45 1.31 17.42
C ASP A 51 -10.22 2.21 17.57
N GLU A 52 -9.55 2.17 18.72
CA GLU A 52 -8.33 2.92 18.96
C GLU A 52 -7.19 2.42 18.06
N ALA A 53 -7.04 1.09 17.95
CA ALA A 53 -6.05 0.49 17.07
C ALA A 53 -6.29 0.83 15.59
N TRP A 54 -7.55 0.79 15.14
CA TRP A 54 -7.93 1.16 13.78
C TRP A 54 -7.58 2.61 13.44
N ASN A 55 -7.94 3.55 14.32
CA ASN A 55 -7.61 4.96 14.12
C ASN A 55 -6.09 5.21 14.13
N ALA A 56 -5.35 4.52 15.02
CA ALA A 56 -3.90 4.59 15.07
C ALA A 56 -3.25 4.02 13.80
N LEU A 57 -3.79 2.93 13.25
CA LEU A 57 -3.34 2.33 12.00
C LEU A 57 -3.53 3.28 10.82
N LEU A 58 -4.73 3.84 10.66
CA LEU A 58 -5.01 4.81 9.58
C LEU A 58 -4.09 6.03 9.66
N TYR A 59 -3.92 6.58 10.86
CA TYR A 59 -3.00 7.68 11.10
C TYR A 59 -1.55 7.31 10.73
N ALA A 60 -1.07 6.13 11.16
CA ALA A 60 0.28 5.67 10.86
C ALA A 60 0.50 5.48 9.35
N LEU A 61 -0.42 4.82 8.65
CA LEU A 61 -0.34 4.63 7.20
C LEU A 61 -0.26 5.97 6.46
N GLU A 62 -1.08 6.95 6.82
CA GLU A 62 -1.06 8.27 6.18
C GLU A 62 0.25 9.02 6.45
N GLN A 63 0.65 9.13 7.72
CA GLN A 63 1.83 9.92 8.08
C GLN A 63 3.12 9.27 7.56
N GLN A 64 3.26 7.95 7.72
CA GLN A 64 4.47 7.26 7.30
C GLN A 64 4.59 7.21 5.77
N THR A 65 3.49 7.08 5.03
CA THR A 65 3.55 7.18 3.56
C THR A 65 4.03 8.56 3.12
N ARG A 66 3.55 9.64 3.77
CA ARG A 66 4.03 11.00 3.50
C ARG A 66 5.50 11.19 3.84
N LEU A 67 5.97 10.60 4.94
CA LEU A 67 7.38 10.63 5.35
C LEU A 67 8.29 9.84 4.41
N ALA A 68 7.80 8.75 3.80
CA ALA A 68 8.57 7.93 2.87
C ALA A 68 9.07 8.74 1.66
N PHE A 69 8.35 9.80 1.25
CA PHE A 69 8.79 10.72 0.20
C PHE A 69 10.06 11.51 0.57
N GLY A 70 10.41 11.60 1.87
CA GLY A 70 11.67 12.18 2.32
C GLY A 70 12.91 11.48 1.73
N HIS A 71 12.77 10.25 1.24
CA HIS A 71 13.81 9.57 0.46
C HIS A 71 14.28 10.41 -0.73
N TYR A 72 13.37 11.15 -1.37
CA TYR A 72 13.63 11.95 -2.56
C TYR A 72 14.14 13.36 -2.27
N ASP A 73 14.17 13.77 -0.99
CA ASP A 73 14.63 15.09 -0.60
C ASP A 73 16.13 15.26 -0.89
N GLY A 74 16.47 16.29 -1.66
CA GLY A 74 17.87 16.64 -1.98
C GLY A 74 18.55 15.72 -3.01
N GLN A 75 17.83 14.76 -3.60
CA GLN A 75 18.37 13.96 -4.71
C GLN A 75 18.56 14.84 -5.96
N GLN A 76 19.74 14.76 -6.59
CA GLN A 76 20.02 15.54 -7.79
C GLN A 76 19.20 15.05 -8.99
N GLY A 77 18.63 16.00 -9.74
CA GLY A 77 17.75 15.69 -10.89
C GLY A 77 16.30 15.41 -10.49
N MET A 78 15.98 15.36 -9.19
CA MET A 78 14.62 15.14 -8.72
C MET A 78 13.82 16.44 -8.73
N ASN A 79 12.71 16.48 -9.47
CA ASN A 79 11.82 17.64 -9.44
C ASN A 79 10.97 17.62 -8.17
N ARG A 80 11.24 18.57 -7.26
CA ARG A 80 10.53 18.68 -5.98
C ARG A 80 9.01 18.82 -6.15
N SER A 81 8.57 19.53 -7.18
CA SER A 81 7.13 19.66 -7.47
C SER A 81 6.47 18.33 -7.81
N HIS A 82 7.20 17.40 -8.44
CA HIS A 82 6.68 16.06 -8.76
C HIS A 82 6.46 15.24 -7.49
N VAL A 83 7.43 15.30 -6.57
CA VAL A 83 7.35 14.65 -5.25
C VAL A 83 6.18 15.21 -4.45
N ASP A 84 6.04 16.54 -4.42
CA ASP A 84 4.99 17.22 -3.67
C ASP A 84 3.59 16.84 -4.22
N ILE A 85 3.40 16.82 -5.55
CA ILE A 85 2.14 16.40 -6.18
C ILE A 85 1.78 14.96 -5.79
N LEU A 86 2.72 14.02 -5.91
CA LEU A 86 2.46 12.63 -5.52
C LEU A 86 2.14 12.51 -4.04
N ARG A 87 2.90 13.17 -3.18
CA ARG A 87 2.67 13.15 -1.74
C ARG A 87 1.28 13.68 -1.37
N ASP A 88 0.83 14.75 -2.03
CA ASP A 88 -0.44 15.42 -1.74
C ASP A 88 -1.65 14.67 -2.33
N LEU A 89 -1.45 13.85 -3.36
CA LEU A 89 -2.49 13.01 -3.97
C LEU A 89 -2.65 11.63 -3.31
N PHE A 90 -1.84 11.32 -2.31
CA PHE A 90 -2.00 10.09 -1.55
C PHE A 90 -3.30 10.09 -0.75
N TYR A 91 -4.09 9.01 -0.86
CA TYR A 91 -5.37 8.86 -0.19
C TYR A 91 -5.68 7.39 0.12
N LEU A 92 -6.26 7.14 1.30
CA LEU A 92 -6.72 5.82 1.73
C LEU A 92 -8.25 5.78 1.76
N THR A 93 -8.85 4.77 1.12
CA THR A 93 -10.29 4.51 1.26
C THR A 93 -10.52 3.57 2.43
N ALA A 94 -10.89 4.12 3.59
CA ALA A 94 -11.21 3.32 4.76
C ALA A 94 -12.63 2.73 4.67
N ARG A 95 -12.74 1.39 4.76
CA ARG A 95 -14.00 0.63 4.78
C ARG A 95 -14.15 -0.08 6.12
N ALA A 96 -15.21 0.24 6.86
CA ALA A 96 -15.43 -0.24 8.22
C ALA A 96 -16.91 -0.60 8.50
N ASP A 97 -17.61 -1.09 7.47
CA ASP A 97 -19.01 -1.51 7.56
C ASP A 97 -19.14 -2.85 8.31
N GLU A 98 -19.24 -2.79 9.64
CA GLU A 98 -19.28 -3.95 10.54
C GLU A 98 -20.22 -5.08 10.09
N PRO A 99 -21.50 -4.85 9.71
CA PRO A 99 -22.40 -5.94 9.33
C PRO A 99 -21.99 -6.70 8.06
N LEU A 100 -21.12 -6.11 7.24
CA LEU A 100 -20.65 -6.69 5.98
C LEU A 100 -19.24 -7.28 6.10
N LEU A 101 -18.42 -6.72 6.99
CA LEU A 101 -16.98 -6.98 7.03
C LEU A 101 -16.52 -7.76 8.27
N ASP A 102 -17.31 -7.79 9.34
CA ASP A 102 -16.89 -8.45 10.59
C ASP A 102 -16.60 -9.95 10.37
N GLY A 103 -15.43 -10.37 10.84
CA GLY A 103 -14.95 -11.76 10.75
C GLY A 103 -14.46 -12.20 9.37
N LEU A 104 -14.44 -11.33 8.35
CA LEU A 104 -13.87 -11.69 7.05
C LEU A 104 -12.36 -11.89 7.14
N ASP A 105 -11.89 -13.04 6.66
CA ASP A 105 -10.49 -13.35 6.47
C ASP A 105 -10.00 -12.89 5.08
N VAL A 106 -8.76 -13.25 4.73
CA VAL A 106 -8.16 -12.92 3.43
C VAL A 106 -9.02 -13.42 2.25
N GLN A 107 -9.57 -14.63 2.35
CA GLN A 107 -10.40 -15.19 1.29
C GLN A 107 -11.77 -14.50 1.25
N GLY A 108 -12.37 -14.24 2.41
CA GLY A 108 -13.61 -13.49 2.54
C GLY A 108 -13.53 -12.10 1.93
N ILE A 109 -12.41 -11.39 2.10
CA ILE A 109 -12.19 -10.08 1.48
C ILE A 109 -12.04 -10.18 -0.04
N ARG A 110 -11.35 -11.20 -0.56
CA ARG A 110 -11.27 -11.43 -2.02
C ARG A 110 -12.66 -11.65 -2.60
N ASP A 111 -13.44 -12.52 -1.97
CA ASP A 111 -14.80 -12.84 -2.41
C ASP A 111 -15.72 -11.61 -2.30
N PHE A 112 -15.60 -10.83 -1.22
CA PHE A 112 -16.33 -9.58 -1.03
C PHE A 112 -16.01 -8.58 -2.16
N CYS A 113 -14.73 -8.31 -2.41
CA CYS A 113 -14.29 -7.33 -3.41
C CYS A 113 -14.62 -7.72 -4.86
N GLN A 114 -14.73 -9.03 -5.15
CA GLN A 114 -15.16 -9.55 -6.45
C GLN A 114 -16.65 -9.37 -6.72
N ASN A 115 -17.47 -9.38 -5.67
CA ASN A 115 -18.94 -9.26 -5.75
C ASN A 115 -19.45 -7.85 -5.47
N GLU A 116 -18.63 -7.00 -4.87
CA GLU A 116 -18.90 -5.57 -4.74
C GLU A 116 -19.01 -4.99 -6.15
N ASP A 117 -20.18 -4.44 -6.49
CA ASP A 117 -20.36 -3.66 -7.72
C ASP A 117 -19.25 -2.62 -7.72
N ALA A 118 -18.34 -2.72 -8.70
CA ALA A 118 -17.19 -1.85 -8.86
C ALA A 118 -17.68 -0.43 -9.22
N ASP A 119 -18.32 0.25 -8.28
CA ASP A 119 -18.80 1.59 -8.44
C ASP A 119 -17.61 2.54 -8.29
N LYS A 120 -17.39 3.25 -9.41
CA LYS A 120 -16.66 4.49 -9.76
C LYS A 120 -15.74 5.23 -8.77
N ASP A 121 -15.78 4.97 -7.48
CA ASP A 121 -15.03 5.68 -6.42
C ASP A 121 -13.84 4.88 -5.85
N ARG A 122 -13.54 3.68 -6.36
CA ARG A 122 -12.28 3.00 -6.02
C ARG A 122 -11.10 3.91 -6.43
N VAL A 123 -10.26 4.26 -5.45
CA VAL A 123 -8.98 4.92 -5.70
C VAL A 123 -8.20 4.08 -6.70
N VAL A 124 -7.38 4.73 -7.54
CA VAL A 124 -6.69 4.14 -8.70
C VAL A 124 -6.10 2.75 -8.41
N SER A 125 -5.63 2.49 -7.19
CA SER A 125 -5.14 1.20 -6.70
C SER A 125 -6.06 0.00 -6.93
N GLY A 126 -7.36 0.16 -6.64
CA GLY A 126 -8.36 -0.88 -6.77
C GLY A 126 -8.70 -1.17 -8.23
N ASN A 127 -8.43 -0.21 -9.12
CA ASN A 127 -8.65 -0.36 -10.55
C ASN A 127 -7.38 -0.74 -11.33
N THR A 128 -6.18 -0.35 -10.89
CA THR A 128 -4.92 -0.57 -11.64
C THR A 128 -4.05 -1.70 -11.11
N HIS A 129 -4.04 -1.95 -9.79
CA HIS A 129 -3.12 -2.94 -9.21
C HIS A 129 -3.80 -4.17 -8.62
N GLN A 130 -5.12 -4.15 -8.38
CA GLN A 130 -5.86 -5.28 -7.78
C GLN A 130 -5.31 -5.69 -6.40
N TYR A 131 -4.92 -4.69 -5.59
CA TYR A 131 -4.47 -4.86 -4.20
C TYR A 131 -5.28 -4.03 -3.24
N VAL A 132 -5.55 -4.62 -2.07
CA VAL A 132 -6.21 -3.97 -0.93
C VAL A 132 -5.40 -4.20 0.34
N LEU A 133 -5.66 -3.38 1.35
CA LEU A 133 -5.15 -3.56 2.69
C LEU A 133 -6.23 -4.18 3.58
N LEU A 134 -5.82 -5.06 4.48
CA LEU A 134 -6.69 -5.74 5.42
C LEU A 134 -6.19 -5.51 6.85
N ALA A 135 -7.08 -4.97 7.67
CA ALA A 135 -6.93 -4.82 9.11
C ALA A 135 -7.87 -5.79 9.82
N ASP A 136 -7.39 -7.02 9.97
CA ASP A 136 -8.05 -8.08 10.72
C ASP A 136 -7.62 -8.08 12.20
N GLU A 137 -8.04 -9.11 12.94
CA GLU A 137 -7.77 -9.19 14.37
C GLU A 137 -6.26 -9.17 14.68
N SER A 138 -5.42 -9.87 13.91
CA SER A 138 -3.98 -9.90 14.18
C SER A 138 -3.35 -8.54 13.90
N ALA A 139 -3.65 -7.92 12.76
CA ALA A 139 -3.12 -6.59 12.43
C ALA A 139 -3.50 -5.52 13.47
N LEU A 140 -4.75 -5.50 13.94
CA LEU A 140 -5.18 -4.51 14.95
C LEU A 140 -4.58 -4.79 16.33
N LYS A 141 -4.36 -6.06 16.69
CA LYS A 141 -3.61 -6.40 17.92
C LYS A 141 -2.17 -5.93 17.83
N ASP A 142 -1.48 -6.14 16.71
CA ASP A 142 -0.11 -5.66 16.52
C ASP A 142 -0.02 -4.13 16.73
N VAL A 143 -0.95 -3.37 16.15
CA VAL A 143 -0.99 -1.92 16.30
C VAL A 143 -1.20 -1.51 17.75
N SER A 144 -2.06 -2.23 18.50
CA SER A 144 -2.25 -2.00 19.93
C SER A 144 -0.96 -2.26 20.75
N GLU A 145 -0.09 -3.13 20.25
CA GLU A 145 1.23 -3.43 20.80
C GLU A 145 2.35 -2.55 20.22
N SER A 146 1.98 -1.51 19.46
CA SER A 146 2.90 -0.58 18.78
C SER A 146 3.76 -1.21 17.68
N GLU A 147 3.32 -2.33 17.11
CA GLU A 147 3.84 -2.91 15.88
C GLU A 147 2.91 -2.50 14.73
N PHE A 148 3.30 -1.46 13.98
CA PHE A 148 2.49 -0.91 12.91
C PHE A 148 2.62 -1.71 11.61
N VAL A 149 1.79 -2.75 11.49
CA VAL A 149 1.76 -3.69 10.37
C VAL A 149 0.34 -3.83 9.84
N VAL A 150 0.19 -4.03 8.53
CA VAL A 150 -1.08 -4.29 7.86
C VAL A 150 -0.93 -5.42 6.86
N LYS A 151 -1.99 -6.17 6.55
CA LYS A 151 -1.93 -7.19 5.50
C LYS A 151 -2.19 -6.55 4.14
N ALA A 152 -1.26 -6.69 3.20
CA ALA A 152 -1.49 -6.39 1.79
C ALA A 152 -2.00 -7.65 1.09
N VAL A 153 -3.13 -7.54 0.38
CA VAL A 153 -3.83 -8.67 -0.23
C VAL A 153 -4.03 -8.42 -1.72
N SER A 154 -3.59 -9.36 -2.55
CA SER A 154 -3.91 -9.44 -3.96
C SER A 154 -5.31 -10.01 -4.17
N LEU A 155 -6.13 -9.30 -4.95
CA LEU A 155 -7.47 -9.74 -5.35
C LEU A 155 -7.43 -10.73 -6.53
N ASP A 156 -6.38 -10.65 -7.35
CA ASP A 156 -6.20 -11.48 -8.55
C ASP A 156 -5.46 -12.80 -8.30
N TRP A 157 -4.96 -13.01 -7.08
CA TRP A 157 -4.31 -14.27 -6.72
C TRP A 157 -5.31 -15.42 -6.73
N ARG A 158 -4.87 -16.58 -7.24
CA ARG A 158 -5.68 -17.79 -7.35
C ARG A 158 -4.90 -18.99 -6.84
N GLN A 159 -5.61 -20.00 -6.33
CA GLN A 159 -4.98 -21.24 -5.90
C GLN A 159 -4.11 -21.84 -7.02
N GLY A 160 -2.86 -22.17 -6.67
CA GLY A 160 -1.85 -22.68 -7.62
C GLY A 160 -0.91 -21.61 -8.17
N HIS A 161 -1.18 -20.32 -7.91
CA HIS A 161 -0.19 -19.26 -8.10
C HIS A 161 0.93 -19.37 -7.04
N PRO A 162 2.17 -18.93 -7.36
CA PRO A 162 3.24 -18.82 -6.37
C PRO A 162 2.84 -17.97 -5.15
N GLY A 163 3.36 -18.33 -3.98
CA GLY A 163 3.02 -17.69 -2.72
C GLY A 163 1.55 -17.82 -2.36
N TRP A 164 1.05 -16.88 -1.56
CA TRP A 164 -0.31 -16.90 -1.00
C TRP A 164 -1.14 -15.69 -1.42
N GLY A 165 -0.54 -14.77 -2.18
CA GLY A 165 -1.20 -13.56 -2.66
C GLY A 165 -1.55 -12.58 -1.55
N TRP A 166 -0.90 -12.70 -0.39
CA TRP A 166 -0.96 -11.72 0.67
C TRP A 166 0.32 -11.75 1.50
N MET A 167 0.61 -10.65 2.20
CA MET A 167 1.74 -10.57 3.14
C MET A 167 1.47 -9.46 4.16
N ARG A 168 1.98 -9.62 5.37
CA ARG A 168 2.06 -8.54 6.37
C ARG A 168 3.15 -7.55 5.94
N ILE A 169 2.81 -6.27 5.84
CA ILE A 169 3.74 -5.21 5.46
C ILE A 169 3.80 -4.13 6.54
N PRO A 170 4.97 -3.51 6.78
CA PRO A 170 5.05 -2.30 7.57
C PRO A 170 4.17 -1.19 6.99
N THR A 171 3.55 -0.38 7.86
CA THR A 171 2.79 0.79 7.42
C THR A 171 3.65 1.82 6.68
N GLY A 172 4.97 1.86 6.96
CA GLY A 172 5.92 2.74 6.28
C GLY A 172 6.29 2.31 4.87
N TYR A 173 5.88 1.11 4.45
CA TYR A 173 6.28 0.50 3.18
C TYR A 173 5.21 0.65 2.09
N LEU A 174 4.15 1.44 2.30
CA LEU A 174 3.09 1.60 1.28
C LEU A 174 3.59 2.21 -0.03
N LEU A 175 4.44 3.24 0.04
CA LEU A 175 5.05 3.83 -1.17
C LEU A 175 5.92 2.80 -1.89
N TYR A 176 6.67 2.00 -1.13
CA TYR A 176 7.46 0.88 -1.65
C TYR A 176 6.55 -0.11 -2.39
N LEU A 177 5.48 -0.58 -1.73
CA LEU A 177 4.54 -1.53 -2.32
C LEU A 177 3.95 -0.97 -3.62
N TRP A 178 3.52 0.29 -3.64
CA TRP A 178 2.99 0.92 -4.85
C TRP A 178 3.97 0.86 -6.03
N GLN A 179 5.22 1.24 -5.79
CA GLN A 179 6.28 1.20 -6.80
C GLN A 179 6.55 -0.21 -7.30
N LEU A 180 6.42 -1.22 -6.43
CA LEU A 180 6.58 -2.62 -6.80
C LEU A 180 5.43 -3.10 -7.69
N LEU A 181 4.21 -2.75 -7.34
CA LEU A 181 3.02 -3.08 -8.13
C LEU A 181 3.10 -2.45 -9.51
N MET A 182 3.59 -1.21 -9.61
CA MET A 182 3.84 -0.56 -10.88
C MET A 182 4.87 -1.29 -11.74
N LYS A 183 6.00 -1.71 -11.17
CA LYS A 183 7.00 -2.51 -11.91
C LYS A 183 6.43 -3.85 -12.38
N ASN A 184 5.47 -4.39 -11.65
CA ASN A 184 4.81 -5.67 -11.93
C ASN A 184 3.41 -5.51 -12.54
N TRP A 185 3.11 -4.39 -13.22
CA TRP A 185 1.76 -4.06 -13.67
C TRP A 185 1.06 -5.15 -14.52
N MET A 186 1.82 -6.01 -15.21
CA MET A 186 1.26 -7.12 -15.99
C MET A 186 0.83 -8.32 -15.13
N ARG A 187 1.40 -8.48 -13.93
CA ARG A 187 1.30 -9.66 -13.06
C ARG A 187 1.43 -9.22 -11.59
N THR A 188 0.57 -8.31 -11.14
CA THR A 188 0.66 -7.75 -9.79
C THR A 188 0.44 -8.82 -8.72
N GLU A 189 -0.29 -9.90 -9.03
CA GLU A 189 -0.54 -11.01 -8.11
C GLU A 189 0.74 -11.77 -7.70
N PHE A 190 1.85 -11.49 -8.37
CA PHE A 190 3.19 -12.03 -8.09
C PHE A 190 4.15 -11.00 -7.47
N ALA A 191 3.68 -9.79 -7.15
CA ALA A 191 4.55 -8.74 -6.61
C ALA A 191 5.07 -9.09 -5.21
N ILE A 192 4.21 -9.58 -4.31
CA ILE A 192 4.60 -10.01 -2.97
C ILE A 192 4.59 -11.55 -2.88
N GLN A 193 5.76 -12.17 -3.03
CA GLN A 193 5.90 -13.63 -2.97
C GLN A 193 6.46 -14.08 -1.63
N PHE A 194 5.96 -15.21 -1.16
CA PHE A 194 6.47 -15.90 0.01
C PHE A 194 6.74 -17.37 -0.32
N ASN A 195 7.94 -17.83 -0.01
CA ASN A 195 8.34 -19.22 -0.19
C ASN A 195 8.31 -19.91 1.17
N GLY A 196 7.14 -20.41 1.56
CA GLY A 196 6.91 -21.10 2.81
C GLY A 196 5.43 -21.44 3.01
N PRO A 197 5.07 -22.19 4.07
CA PRO A 197 3.69 -22.38 4.50
C PRO A 197 2.94 -21.05 4.69
N GLU A 198 1.62 -21.02 4.42
CA GLU A 198 0.80 -19.81 4.61
C GLU A 198 0.78 -19.35 6.06
N GLU A 199 0.76 -20.30 7.00
CA GLU A 199 0.76 -20.03 8.45
C GLU A 199 1.95 -19.17 8.91
N ASP A 200 3.10 -19.27 8.23
CA ASP A 200 4.27 -18.45 8.57
C ASP A 200 4.05 -16.96 8.24
N LEU A 201 3.11 -16.62 7.35
CA LEU A 201 2.77 -15.22 7.04
C LEU A 201 2.09 -14.49 8.20
N GLU A 202 1.51 -15.21 9.16
CA GLU A 202 0.98 -14.59 10.38
C GLU A 202 2.08 -14.06 11.28
N ASP A 203 3.33 -14.55 11.15
CA ASP A 203 4.48 -14.06 11.93
C ASP A 203 5.48 -13.28 11.06
N TYR A 204 5.47 -13.50 9.74
CA TYR A 204 6.43 -12.93 8.81
C TYR A 204 6.00 -11.55 8.31
N VAL A 205 6.85 -10.55 8.54
CA VAL A 205 6.66 -9.18 8.03
C VAL A 205 7.57 -8.96 6.83
N TRP A 206 7.01 -8.41 5.76
CA TRP A 206 7.71 -8.15 4.52
C TRP A 206 8.95 -7.27 4.75
N PRO A 207 10.15 -7.71 4.34
CA PRO A 207 11.37 -6.92 4.49
C PRO A 207 11.54 -5.83 3.41
N GLY A 208 10.61 -5.74 2.46
CA GLY A 208 10.79 -4.99 1.22
C GLY A 208 11.42 -5.86 0.13
N ASP A 209 11.51 -5.32 -1.08
CA ASP A 209 12.22 -5.94 -2.19
C ASP A 209 13.71 -5.49 -2.21
N MET A 210 14.58 -6.14 -2.97
CA MET A 210 15.94 -5.63 -3.19
C MET A 210 16.07 -4.86 -4.52
N VAL A 211 15.00 -4.83 -5.32
CA VAL A 211 14.96 -4.25 -6.67
C VAL A 211 14.43 -2.81 -6.68
N LEU A 212 13.90 -2.31 -5.55
CA LEU A 212 13.53 -0.89 -5.40
C LEU A 212 14.40 -0.18 -4.36
N ASP A 213 14.39 1.15 -4.46
CA ASP A 213 14.97 2.02 -3.47
C ASP A 213 14.20 1.90 -2.16
N ASP A 214 14.91 1.75 -1.05
CA ASP A 214 14.33 1.52 0.29
C ASP A 214 13.69 2.80 0.84
N THR A 215 12.56 3.18 0.26
CA THR A 215 11.76 4.35 0.68
C THR A 215 11.20 4.17 2.09
N GLY A 216 10.98 2.92 2.52
CA GLY A 216 10.54 2.57 3.87
C GLY A 216 11.51 3.04 4.96
N SER A 217 12.82 3.03 4.70
CA SER A 217 13.82 3.56 5.63
C SER A 217 13.63 5.05 5.98
N SER A 218 12.90 5.82 5.17
CA SER A 218 12.63 7.25 5.43
C SER A 218 11.39 7.50 6.28
N SER A 219 10.54 6.48 6.46
CA SER A 219 9.29 6.53 7.22
C SER A 219 9.34 5.76 8.54
N GLU A 220 10.35 4.92 8.73
CA GLU A 220 10.51 4.07 9.90
C GLU A 220 11.38 4.72 10.99
N ILE A 221 10.91 4.67 12.25
CA ILE A 221 11.60 5.26 13.40
C ILE A 221 12.79 4.39 13.85
N ARG A 222 12.70 3.07 13.64
CA ARG A 222 13.73 2.11 14.09
C ARG A 222 14.89 2.12 13.09
N GLY A 223 16.02 2.76 13.41
CA GLY A 223 17.18 2.76 12.51
C GLY A 223 17.74 1.34 12.27
N PHE A 224 18.28 1.10 11.07
CA PHE A 224 18.81 -0.15 10.50
C PHE A 224 17.77 -1.03 9.79
N ALA A 225 18.21 -1.73 8.73
CA ALA A 225 17.48 -2.49 7.70
C ALA A 225 16.43 -3.55 8.16
N LYS A 226 16.05 -3.55 9.45
CA LYS A 226 15.09 -4.45 10.09
C LYS A 226 14.31 -3.64 11.13
N HIS A 227 13.11 -3.23 10.76
CA HIS A 227 12.25 -2.39 11.58
C HIS A 227 11.29 -3.22 12.45
N TYR A 228 10.98 -4.46 12.05
CA TYR A 228 9.99 -5.31 12.72
C TYR A 228 10.58 -6.67 13.15
N SER A 229 10.05 -7.23 14.24
CA SER A 229 10.49 -8.51 14.79
C SER A 229 10.28 -9.68 13.79
N GLY A 230 9.17 -9.64 13.06
CA GLY A 230 8.78 -10.61 12.03
C GLY A 230 9.60 -10.57 10.72
N GLN A 231 10.50 -9.60 10.54
CA GLN A 231 11.44 -9.56 9.40
C GLN A 231 12.63 -10.53 9.57
N ARG A 232 12.61 -11.34 10.64
CA ARG A 232 13.50 -12.50 10.81
C ARG A 232 12.67 -13.77 10.72
N PRO A 233 12.85 -14.62 9.69
CA PRO A 233 12.34 -15.97 9.76
C PRO A 233 12.92 -16.61 11.02
N ARG A 234 12.08 -17.23 11.86
CA ARG A 234 12.59 -18.17 12.86
C ARG A 234 13.36 -19.22 12.07
N ARG A 235 14.70 -19.21 12.18
CA ARG A 235 15.50 -20.34 11.70
C ARG A 235 15.12 -21.51 12.58
N SER A 236 14.17 -22.33 12.16
CA SER A 236 14.08 -23.71 12.60
C SER A 236 15.41 -24.37 12.21
N LEU A 237 16.23 -24.64 13.24
CA LEU A 237 17.40 -25.51 13.15
C LEU A 237 16.95 -26.97 13.20
#